data_AF-A0A1Y4TPN7-F1
#
_entry.id   AF-A0A1Y4TPN7-F1
#
_cell.length_a   1.000
_cell.length_b   1.000
_cell.length_c   1.000
_cell.angle_alpha   90.00
_cell.angle_beta   90.00
_cell.angle_gamma   90.00
#
_symmetry.space_group_name_H-M   'P 1'
#
loop_
_entity.id
_entity.type
_entity.pdbx_description
1 polymer ?
#
loop_
_entity_poly.entity_id
_entity_poly.type
_entity_poly.pdbx_seq_one_letter_code
_entity_poly.pdbx_strand_id
1 'polypeptide(L)'
;MYAGVIENHNRNELLVSDTLKLIQEGRTPILLTERKEHAALLAGHLSDQVKHVFLLIGSDKQKDKREKLTALQNVPDDKDVVVVATGKYIGEGFDAPRLDTLLLAMPISWKGTLAQYAGRLHRNYEGKQEVRIYDYVDIHVPTLERMYHKRMKGYAELGYQVKFGAADQFVSVIYDGHSSMLPFEQDLDDAARSVVIVSPYLQKGRIVKLLPSLQKAVASGVEIAIHTRTAESGKLANQESVCEAIEMMRQTGTVVHTHKELNQRYAVVDESVVWYGGVDFLAFGRKDTDVLRFKNPDIAGEFLSLSGHTESEQLVMEDVSM
;
A
#
# COMPACT_ATOMS: atom_id res chain seq x y z
N MET A 1 13.18 12.50 -5.91
CA MET A 1 12.06 11.68 -5.43
C MET A 1 10.80 12.51 -5.23
N TYR A 2 10.70 13.42 -4.24
CA TYR A 2 9.47 14.19 -4.03
C TYR A 2 9.12 15.18 -5.15
N ALA A 3 10.10 15.77 -5.85
CA ALA A 3 9.83 16.64 -7.01
C ALA A 3 9.07 15.91 -8.12
N GLY A 4 9.46 14.67 -8.43
CA GLY A 4 8.79 13.83 -9.43
C GLY A 4 7.36 13.43 -9.05
N VAL A 5 6.98 13.48 -7.76
CA VAL A 5 5.58 13.27 -7.35
C VAL A 5 4.73 14.52 -7.65
N ILE A 6 5.30 15.72 -7.47
CA ILE A 6 4.60 16.99 -7.71
C ILE A 6 4.39 17.21 -9.20
N GLU A 7 5.41 16.90 -10.01
CA GLU A 7 5.41 17.10 -11.46
C GLU A 7 4.67 15.99 -12.22
N ASN A 8 4.22 14.93 -11.53
CA ASN A 8 3.46 13.86 -12.16
C ASN A 8 2.01 14.30 -12.41
N HIS A 9 1.75 14.72 -13.64
CA HIS A 9 0.43 15.21 -14.07
C HIS A 9 -0.67 14.16 -13.88
N ASN A 10 -0.44 12.91 -14.31
CA ASN A 10 -1.41 11.82 -14.19
C ASN A 10 -1.82 11.57 -12.73
N ARG A 11 -0.86 11.65 -11.79
CA ARG A 11 -1.15 11.53 -10.35
C ARG A 11 -2.00 12.70 -9.86
N ASN A 12 -1.69 13.91 -10.27
CA ASN A 12 -2.45 15.10 -9.87
C ASN A 12 -3.88 15.06 -10.43
N GLU A 13 -4.06 14.62 -11.68
CA GLU A 13 -5.37 14.40 -12.28
C GLU A 13 -6.16 13.32 -11.53
N LEU A 14 -5.53 12.21 -11.17
CA LEU A 14 -6.15 11.16 -10.36
C LEU A 14 -6.62 11.70 -9.00
N LEU A 15 -5.75 12.42 -8.29
CA LEU A 15 -6.07 13.03 -6.99
C LEU A 15 -7.27 13.99 -7.10
N VAL A 16 -7.30 14.82 -8.13
CA VAL A 16 -8.42 15.74 -8.38
C VAL A 16 -9.69 14.97 -8.70
N SER A 17 -9.63 14.01 -9.62
CA SER A 17 -10.76 13.17 -10.04
C SER A 17 -11.38 12.42 -8.85
N ASP A 18 -10.57 11.77 -8.02
CA ASP A 18 -11.04 11.02 -6.86
C ASP A 18 -11.60 11.94 -5.78
N THR A 19 -11.03 13.15 -5.61
CA THR A 19 -11.61 14.17 -4.73
C THR A 19 -13.01 14.57 -5.17
N LEU A 20 -13.22 14.78 -6.47
CA LEU A 20 -14.53 15.17 -7.02
C LEU A 20 -15.56 14.06 -6.88
N LYS A 21 -15.17 12.79 -7.08
CA LYS A 21 -16.05 11.64 -6.83
C LYS A 21 -16.47 11.59 -5.36
N LEU A 22 -15.52 11.79 -4.44
CA LEU A 22 -15.82 11.81 -3.00
C LEU A 22 -16.82 12.92 -2.63
N ILE A 23 -16.69 14.10 -3.22
CA ILE A 23 -17.67 15.19 -3.03
C ILE A 23 -19.04 14.77 -3.55
N GLN A 24 -19.11 14.15 -4.72
CA GLN A 24 -20.37 13.62 -5.27
C GLN A 24 -21.00 12.53 -4.39
N GLU A 25 -20.19 11.79 -3.63
CA GLU A 25 -20.64 10.85 -2.59
C GLU A 25 -21.09 11.55 -1.28
N GLY A 26 -21.07 12.89 -1.22
CA GLY A 26 -21.44 13.68 -0.05
C GLY A 26 -20.35 13.77 1.02
N ARG A 27 -19.09 13.42 0.68
CA ARG A 27 -17.96 13.47 1.61
C ARG A 27 -17.34 14.85 1.69
N THR A 28 -16.63 15.10 2.79
CA THR A 28 -15.84 16.33 2.97
C THR A 28 -14.34 16.00 3.02
N PRO A 29 -13.66 15.94 1.86
CA PRO A 29 -12.29 15.48 1.78
C PRO A 29 -11.23 16.53 2.17
N ILE A 30 -10.11 16.03 2.68
CA ILE A 30 -8.85 16.77 2.86
C ILE A 30 -7.71 16.10 2.11
N LEU A 31 -7.05 16.84 1.22
CA LEU A 31 -5.83 16.43 0.55
C LEU A 31 -4.62 16.89 1.35
N LEU A 32 -3.77 15.94 1.72
CA LEU A 32 -2.58 16.19 2.53
C LEU A 32 -1.29 16.00 1.73
N THR A 33 -0.46 17.03 1.77
CA THR A 33 0.86 17.11 1.12
C THR A 33 1.88 17.71 2.10
N GLU A 34 3.18 17.52 1.92
CA GLU A 34 4.24 18.22 2.67
C GLU A 34 4.79 19.44 1.92
N ARG A 35 4.32 19.70 0.69
CA ARG A 35 4.89 20.71 -0.20
C ARG A 35 3.85 21.76 -0.54
N LYS A 36 4.22 23.03 -0.33
CA LYS A 36 3.31 24.17 -0.50
C LYS A 36 2.94 24.38 -1.95
N GLU A 37 3.90 24.19 -2.85
CA GLU A 37 3.70 24.34 -4.29
C GLU A 37 2.68 23.32 -4.80
N HIS A 38 2.80 22.07 -4.34
CA HIS A 38 1.84 21.01 -4.65
C HIS A 38 0.45 21.29 -4.06
N ALA A 39 0.39 21.79 -2.83
CA ALA A 39 -0.89 22.19 -2.21
C ALA A 39 -1.60 23.27 -3.03
N ALA A 40 -0.85 24.29 -3.46
CA ALA A 40 -1.39 25.37 -4.29
C ALA A 40 -1.84 24.85 -5.66
N LEU A 41 -1.07 23.96 -6.29
CA LEU A 41 -1.44 23.34 -7.57
C LEU A 41 -2.77 22.57 -7.48
N LEU A 42 -2.89 21.66 -6.50
CA LEU A 42 -4.10 20.87 -6.31
C LEU A 42 -5.31 21.76 -5.96
N ALA A 43 -5.12 22.75 -5.10
CA ALA A 43 -6.19 23.71 -4.78
C ALA A 43 -6.63 24.52 -6.00
N GLY A 44 -5.70 24.89 -6.88
CA GLY A 44 -6.01 25.54 -8.16
C GLY A 44 -6.93 24.67 -9.02
N HIS A 45 -6.52 23.44 -9.32
CA HIS A 45 -7.31 22.51 -10.14
C HIS A 45 -8.71 22.21 -9.56
N LEU A 46 -8.84 22.19 -8.24
CA LEU A 46 -10.11 21.97 -7.55
C LEU A 46 -11.01 23.21 -7.54
N SER A 47 -10.43 24.41 -7.54
CA SER A 47 -11.18 25.67 -7.49
C SER A 47 -12.01 25.93 -8.75
N ASP A 48 -11.63 25.30 -9.87
CA ASP A 48 -12.39 25.36 -11.13
C ASP A 48 -13.71 24.57 -11.07
N GLN A 49 -13.84 23.66 -10.10
CA GLN A 49 -14.93 22.68 -10.04
C GLN A 49 -15.69 22.70 -8.71
N VAL A 50 -15.07 23.19 -7.64
CA VAL A 50 -15.64 23.22 -6.29
C VAL A 50 -15.60 24.64 -5.76
N LYS A 51 -16.75 25.12 -5.26
CA LYS A 51 -16.88 26.50 -4.79
C LYS A 51 -16.11 26.78 -3.51
N HIS A 52 -16.07 25.84 -2.57
CA HIS A 52 -15.47 26.03 -1.25
C HIS A 52 -14.18 25.21 -1.10
N VAL A 53 -13.10 25.71 -1.69
CA VAL A 53 -11.75 25.14 -1.56
C VAL A 53 -10.93 25.95 -0.56
N PHE A 54 -10.40 25.27 0.47
CA PHE A 54 -9.57 25.90 1.50
C PHE A 54 -8.13 25.42 1.40
N LEU A 55 -7.22 26.34 1.04
CA LEU A 55 -5.78 26.10 1.04
C LEU A 55 -5.15 26.47 2.39
N LEU A 56 -4.68 25.47 3.13
CA LEU A 56 -4.15 25.58 4.48
C LEU A 56 -2.65 25.23 4.55
N ILE A 57 -1.79 26.24 4.45
CA ILE A 57 -0.34 26.05 4.36
C ILE A 57 0.40 26.63 5.58
N GLY A 58 1.43 25.93 6.05
CA GLY A 58 2.10 26.27 7.32
C GLY A 58 2.72 27.69 7.40
N SER A 59 2.92 28.39 6.28
CA SER A 59 3.41 29.78 6.23
C SER A 59 2.39 30.85 6.55
N ASP A 60 1.10 30.50 6.65
CA ASP A 60 0.07 31.48 6.95
C ASP A 60 0.30 32.12 8.33
N LYS A 61 0.03 33.42 8.45
CA LYS A 61 0.08 34.09 9.77
C LYS A 61 -1.03 33.54 10.65
N GLN A 62 -0.84 33.58 11.97
CA GLN A 62 -1.82 33.03 12.93
C GLN A 62 -3.23 33.62 12.75
N LYS A 63 -3.32 34.91 12.38
CA LYS A 63 -4.58 35.57 12.05
C LYS A 63 -5.25 34.93 10.83
N ASP A 64 -4.52 34.81 9.72
CA ASP A 64 -5.02 34.20 8.48
C ASP A 64 -5.45 32.75 8.70
N LYS A 65 -4.70 31.99 9.51
CA LYS A 65 -5.05 30.61 9.88
C LYS A 65 -6.42 30.55 10.57
N ARG A 66 -6.64 31.44 11.53
CA ARG A 66 -7.91 31.52 12.28
C ARG A 66 -9.05 31.95 11.36
N GLU A 67 -8.84 32.94 10.50
CA GLU A 67 -9.85 33.40 9.54
C GLU A 67 -10.25 32.30 8.55
N LYS A 68 -9.29 31.58 7.97
CA LYS A 68 -9.56 30.43 7.08
C LYS A 68 -10.31 29.31 7.80
N LEU A 69 -9.92 29.00 9.05
CA LEU A 69 -10.59 27.95 9.82
C LEU A 69 -12.03 28.35 10.19
N THR A 70 -12.26 29.60 10.59
CA THR A 70 -13.60 30.13 10.85
C THR A 70 -14.44 30.15 9.57
N ALA A 71 -13.87 30.55 8.43
CA ALA A 71 -14.56 30.50 7.14
C ALA A 71 -14.94 29.06 6.75
N LEU A 72 -14.07 28.08 6.99
CA LEU A 72 -14.34 26.66 6.78
C LEU A 72 -15.50 26.17 7.67
N GLN A 73 -15.50 26.53 8.95
CA GLN A 73 -16.53 26.13 9.91
C GLN A 73 -17.89 26.78 9.64
N ASN A 74 -17.91 27.95 9.00
CA ASN A 74 -19.13 28.66 8.65
C ASN A 74 -19.77 28.22 7.32
N VAL A 75 -19.13 27.29 6.58
CA VAL A 75 -19.74 26.76 5.35
C VAL A 75 -20.94 25.88 5.73
N PRO A 76 -22.14 26.12 5.17
CA PRO A 76 -23.32 25.30 5.47
C PRO A 76 -23.11 23.81 5.13
N ASP A 77 -23.78 22.92 5.87
CA ASP A 77 -23.61 21.47 5.75
C ASP A 77 -24.06 20.90 4.40
N ASP A 78 -24.94 21.60 3.69
CA ASP A 78 -25.42 21.23 2.36
C ASP A 78 -24.48 21.68 1.21
N LYS A 79 -23.34 22.30 1.52
CA LYS A 79 -22.38 22.79 0.53
C LYS A 79 -21.11 21.96 0.50
N ASP A 80 -20.67 21.62 -0.70
CA ASP A 80 -19.41 20.91 -0.93
C ASP A 80 -18.22 21.70 -0.41
N VAL A 81 -17.34 21.02 0.31
CA VAL A 81 -16.12 21.61 0.90
C VAL A 81 -14.94 20.69 0.64
N VAL A 82 -13.82 21.28 0.23
CA VAL A 82 -12.54 20.59 0.11
C VAL A 82 -11.45 21.37 0.82
N VAL A 83 -10.59 20.65 1.54
CA VAL A 83 -9.41 21.21 2.16
C VAL A 83 -8.16 20.68 1.46
N VAL A 84 -7.23 21.55 1.12
CA VAL A 84 -5.88 21.16 0.68
C VAL A 84 -4.89 21.70 1.70
N ALA A 85 -4.13 20.82 2.35
CA ALA A 85 -3.31 21.22 3.49
C ALA A 85 -1.89 20.67 3.44
N THR A 86 -0.98 21.45 4.04
CA THR A 86 0.35 20.92 4.40
C THR A 86 0.31 20.23 5.76
N GLY A 87 1.04 19.12 5.95
CA GLY A 87 1.14 18.42 7.25
C GLY A 87 1.38 19.35 8.44
N LYS A 88 2.38 20.23 8.35
CA LYS A 88 2.68 21.21 9.40
C LYS A 88 1.48 22.06 9.85
N TYR A 89 0.49 22.28 8.99
CA TYR A 89 -0.71 23.03 9.34
C TYR A 89 -1.67 22.22 10.23
N ILE A 90 -1.87 20.94 9.92
CA ILE A 90 -2.85 20.09 10.58
C ILE A 90 -2.34 19.59 11.95
N GLY A 91 -1.02 19.66 12.19
CA GLY A 91 -0.39 19.16 13.42
C GLY A 91 -0.87 19.85 14.70
N GLU A 92 -1.00 21.18 14.69
CA GLU A 92 -1.29 21.97 15.88
C GLU A 92 -2.58 22.78 15.73
N GLY A 93 -3.52 22.65 16.68
CA GLY A 93 -4.70 23.52 16.78
C GLY A 93 -5.75 23.39 15.66
N PHE A 94 -5.60 22.48 14.70
CA PHE A 94 -6.57 22.28 13.62
C PHE A 94 -7.83 21.54 14.09
N ASP A 95 -8.99 22.15 13.95
CA ASP A 95 -10.28 21.54 14.32
C ASP A 95 -11.35 21.78 13.25
N ALA A 96 -11.59 20.75 12.44
CA ALA A 96 -12.62 20.73 11.42
C ALA A 96 -13.34 19.38 11.49
N PRO A 97 -14.25 19.19 12.45
CA PRO A 97 -14.91 17.90 12.67
C PRO A 97 -15.78 17.49 11.49
N ARG A 98 -16.14 18.40 10.58
CA ARG A 98 -16.84 18.06 9.33
C ARG A 98 -16.05 17.14 8.39
N LEU A 99 -14.70 17.18 8.44
CA LEU A 99 -13.85 16.38 7.54
C LEU A 99 -13.95 14.89 7.87
N ASP A 100 -14.16 14.07 6.84
CA ASP A 100 -14.39 12.62 6.96
C ASP A 100 -13.45 11.78 6.09
N THR A 101 -12.74 12.38 5.14
CA THR A 101 -11.94 11.63 4.16
C THR A 101 -10.57 12.27 3.99
N LEU A 102 -9.50 11.51 4.19
CA LEU A 102 -8.11 11.95 4.01
C LEU A 102 -7.53 11.35 2.74
N LEU A 103 -7.01 12.18 1.85
CA LEU A 103 -6.24 11.76 0.68
C LEU A 103 -4.76 12.08 0.91
N LEU A 104 -3.91 11.07 0.95
CA LEU A 104 -2.45 11.23 1.05
C LEU A 104 -1.87 11.53 -0.34
N ALA A 105 -1.85 12.81 -0.71
CA ALA A 105 -1.37 13.26 -2.02
C ALA A 105 0.12 12.98 -2.25
N MET A 106 0.88 12.67 -1.20
CA MET A 106 2.27 12.24 -1.31
C MET A 106 2.62 11.12 -0.33
N PRO A 107 3.68 10.34 -0.64
CA PRO A 107 4.19 9.36 0.30
C PRO A 107 4.74 10.06 1.55
N ILE A 108 4.14 9.78 2.70
CA ILE A 108 4.64 10.16 4.02
C ILE A 108 4.94 8.92 4.85
N SER A 109 5.96 8.96 5.69
CA SER A 109 6.15 7.87 6.67
C SER A 109 5.09 8.02 7.77
N TRP A 110 4.59 6.90 8.30
CA TRP A 110 3.78 6.89 9.52
C TRP A 110 4.61 7.36 10.72
N LYS A 111 4.74 8.67 10.86
CA LYS A 111 5.26 9.36 12.04
C LYS A 111 4.01 9.82 12.79
N GLY A 112 3.99 9.78 14.13
CA GLY A 112 2.78 9.98 14.96
C GLY A 112 1.85 11.13 14.54
N THR A 113 2.36 12.13 13.84
CA THR A 113 1.67 13.09 12.97
C THR A 113 0.49 12.54 12.15
N LEU A 114 0.62 11.42 11.41
CA LEU A 114 -0.48 10.87 10.60
C LEU A 114 -1.58 10.24 11.47
N ALA A 115 -1.20 9.56 12.57
CA ALA A 115 -2.15 9.07 13.55
C ALA A 115 -2.93 10.22 14.22
N GLN A 116 -2.27 11.35 14.48
CA GLN A 116 -2.94 12.58 14.95
C GLN A 116 -3.94 13.11 13.92
N TYR A 117 -3.61 13.08 12.63
CA TYR A 117 -4.54 13.51 11.57
C TYR A 117 -5.76 12.60 11.48
N ALA A 118 -5.55 11.29 11.42
CA ALA A 118 -6.64 10.32 11.44
C ALA A 118 -7.53 10.52 12.68
N GLY A 119 -6.92 10.70 13.86
CA GLY A 119 -7.65 10.99 15.10
C GLY A 119 -8.47 12.29 15.06
N ARG A 120 -8.01 13.33 14.36
CA ARG A 120 -8.79 14.57 14.16
C ARG A 120 -9.99 14.34 13.24
N LEU A 121 -9.88 13.46 12.25
CA LEU A 121 -11.01 13.08 11.39
C LEU A 121 -12.06 12.23 12.13
N HIS A 122 -11.66 11.45 13.14
CA HIS A 122 -12.59 10.64 13.95
C HIS A 122 -13.45 11.45 14.94
N ARG A 123 -13.34 12.79 14.96
CA ARG A 123 -14.24 13.63 15.76
C ARG A 123 -15.67 13.52 15.24
N ASN A 124 -16.62 13.39 16.17
CA ASN A 124 -18.05 13.30 15.85
C ASN A 124 -18.52 14.56 15.11
N TYR A 125 -19.35 14.35 14.10
CA TYR A 125 -20.02 15.39 13.35
C TYR A 125 -21.34 14.83 12.84
N GLU A 126 -22.37 15.68 12.76
CA GLU A 126 -23.68 15.24 12.28
C GLU A 126 -23.57 14.71 10.83
N GLY A 127 -24.19 13.55 10.57
CA GLY A 127 -24.11 12.88 9.26
C GLY A 127 -22.83 12.09 8.99
N LYS A 128 -21.76 12.24 9.78
CA LYS A 128 -20.52 11.47 9.59
C LYS A 128 -20.66 10.04 10.11
N GLN A 129 -20.59 9.06 9.21
CA GLN A 129 -20.71 7.64 9.54
C GLN A 129 -19.38 6.90 9.63
N GLU A 130 -18.42 7.25 8.78
CA GLU A 130 -17.11 6.58 8.72
C GLU A 130 -16.03 7.55 8.27
N VAL A 131 -14.78 7.26 8.65
CA VAL A 131 -13.59 7.97 8.18
C VAL A 131 -12.88 7.12 7.13
N ARG A 132 -12.51 7.72 6.00
CA ARG A 132 -11.77 7.04 4.92
C ARG A 132 -10.37 7.63 4.77
N ILE A 133 -9.39 6.78 4.46
CA ILE A 133 -8.05 7.20 4.08
C ILE A 133 -7.73 6.60 2.71
N TYR A 134 -7.42 7.47 1.75
CA TYR A 134 -6.94 7.12 0.42
C TYR A 134 -5.43 7.29 0.40
N ASP A 135 -4.72 6.15 0.32
CA ASP A 135 -3.27 6.07 0.30
C ASP A 135 -2.79 5.67 -1.10
N TYR A 136 -2.16 6.61 -1.80
CA TYR A 136 -1.69 6.44 -3.18
C TYR A 136 -0.28 5.88 -3.16
N VAL A 137 -0.16 4.55 -3.30
CA VAL A 137 1.06 3.77 -3.08
C VAL A 137 1.86 3.54 -4.36
N ASP A 138 3.13 3.94 -4.34
CA ASP A 138 4.07 3.73 -5.43
C ASP A 138 4.92 2.46 -5.18
N ILE A 139 4.37 1.28 -5.45
CA ILE A 139 5.01 -0.03 -5.16
C ILE A 139 6.29 -0.29 -5.97
N HIS A 140 6.41 0.32 -7.15
CA HIS A 140 7.57 0.18 -8.03
C HIS A 140 8.82 0.92 -7.53
N VAL A 141 8.70 1.76 -6.48
CA VAL A 141 9.82 2.53 -5.94
C VAL A 141 10.17 2.00 -4.54
N PRO A 142 11.29 1.26 -4.36
CA PRO A 142 11.61 0.56 -3.11
C PRO A 142 11.66 1.45 -1.85
N THR A 143 11.94 2.75 -2.01
CA THR A 143 11.92 3.69 -0.88
C THR A 143 10.50 4.08 -0.47
N LEU A 144 9.60 4.23 -1.43
CA LEU A 144 8.20 4.60 -1.18
C LEU A 144 7.40 3.39 -0.67
N GLU A 145 7.68 2.20 -1.20
CA GLU A 145 7.18 0.91 -0.67
C GLU A 145 7.51 0.76 0.83
N ARG A 146 8.77 0.96 1.22
CA ARG A 146 9.17 0.91 2.65
C ARG A 146 8.43 1.92 3.53
N MET A 147 8.05 3.08 2.98
CA MET A 147 7.24 4.05 3.70
C MET A 147 5.79 3.59 3.85
N TYR A 148 5.24 2.94 2.81
CA TYR A 148 3.91 2.34 2.85
C TYR A 148 3.80 1.21 3.88
N HIS A 149 4.79 0.32 3.99
CA HIS A 149 4.79 -0.72 5.03
C HIS A 149 4.69 -0.13 6.45
N LYS A 150 5.32 1.02 6.71
CA LYS A 150 5.19 1.71 7.99
C LYS A 150 3.77 2.26 8.21
N ARG A 151 3.08 2.70 7.15
CA ARG A 151 1.70 3.17 7.21
C ARG A 151 0.72 2.03 7.43
N MET A 152 0.91 0.88 6.79
CA MET A 152 0.09 -0.32 7.02
C MET A 152 0.01 -0.70 8.49
N LYS A 153 1.16 -0.75 9.17
CA LYS A 153 1.23 -0.99 10.61
C LYS A 153 0.33 -0.04 11.40
N GLY A 154 0.45 1.24 11.07
CA GLY A 154 -0.32 2.31 11.71
C GLY A 154 -1.83 2.23 11.44
N TYR A 155 -2.22 1.86 10.23
CA TYR A 155 -3.62 1.60 9.89
C TYR A 155 -4.18 0.45 10.73
N ALA A 156 -3.44 -0.65 10.84
CA ALA A 156 -3.85 -1.80 11.66
C ALA A 156 -3.98 -1.46 13.15
N GLU A 157 -3.01 -0.73 13.71
CA GLU A 157 -3.04 -0.26 15.11
C GLU A 157 -4.26 0.65 15.40
N LEU A 158 -4.73 1.40 14.41
CA LEU A 158 -5.93 2.24 14.50
C LEU A 158 -7.24 1.52 14.12
N GLY A 159 -7.17 0.24 13.72
CA GLY A 159 -8.35 -0.55 13.34
C GLY A 159 -8.90 -0.25 11.95
N TYR A 160 -8.14 0.41 11.08
CA TYR A 160 -8.52 0.59 9.69
C TYR A 160 -8.49 -0.74 8.93
N GLN A 161 -9.44 -0.89 8.00
CA GLN A 161 -9.49 -1.99 7.04
C GLN A 161 -9.32 -1.41 5.64
N VAL A 162 -8.57 -2.11 4.78
CA VAL A 162 -8.38 -1.66 3.38
C VAL A 162 -9.60 -2.11 2.56
N LYS A 163 -10.08 -1.23 1.68
CA LYS A 163 -11.10 -1.55 0.67
C LYS A 163 -10.53 -1.16 -0.70
N PHE A 164 -10.68 -2.00 -1.70
CA PHE A 164 -10.25 -1.71 -3.06
C PHE A 164 -11.47 -1.29 -3.91
N GLY A 165 -11.84 -0.01 -3.82
CA GLY A 165 -12.95 0.56 -4.57
C GLY A 165 -14.33 0.43 -3.91
N ALA A 166 -15.34 1.08 -4.51
CA ALA A 166 -16.67 1.24 -3.93
C ALA A 166 -17.56 -0.02 -4.00
N ALA A 167 -17.24 -0.97 -4.89
CA ALA A 167 -18.02 -2.20 -5.10
C ALA A 167 -17.50 -3.41 -4.32
N ASP A 168 -16.40 -3.27 -3.59
CA ASP A 168 -15.69 -4.41 -3.02
C ASP A 168 -16.35 -4.88 -1.71
N GLN A 169 -16.98 -6.06 -1.75
CA GLN A 169 -17.53 -6.75 -0.59
C GLN A 169 -16.46 -7.50 0.23
N PHE A 170 -15.21 -7.53 -0.22
CA PHE A 170 -14.17 -8.34 0.38
C PHE A 170 -13.34 -7.53 1.38
N VAL A 171 -13.51 -7.86 2.66
CA VAL A 171 -12.74 -7.29 3.77
C VAL A 171 -11.29 -7.73 3.59
N SER A 172 -10.42 -6.79 3.22
CA SER A 172 -8.99 -7.02 3.39
C SER A 172 -8.68 -7.14 4.89
N VAL A 173 -7.69 -7.96 5.22
CA VAL A 173 -7.25 -8.16 6.59
C VAL A 173 -5.78 -7.81 6.68
N ILE A 174 -5.42 -7.01 7.68
CA ILE A 174 -4.02 -6.78 8.03
C ILE A 174 -3.68 -7.75 9.14
N TYR A 175 -2.66 -8.56 8.90
CA TYR A 175 -2.08 -9.48 9.86
C TYR A 175 -0.69 -9.00 10.27
N ASP A 176 -0.28 -9.32 11.48
CA ASP A 176 1.14 -9.31 11.81
C ASP A 176 1.83 -10.57 11.26
N GLY A 177 3.16 -10.60 11.30
CA GLY A 177 3.93 -11.73 10.78
C GLY A 177 3.60 -13.07 11.43
N HIS A 178 3.24 -13.12 12.72
CA HIS A 178 2.83 -14.37 13.37
C HIS A 178 1.38 -14.75 13.01
N SER A 179 0.45 -13.80 13.12
CA SER A 179 -0.97 -14.06 12.89
C SER A 179 -1.31 -14.36 11.42
N SER A 180 -0.44 -13.97 10.48
CA SER A 180 -0.56 -14.30 9.06
C SER A 180 -0.21 -15.75 8.71
N MET A 181 0.60 -16.45 9.51
CA MET A 181 1.17 -17.74 9.10
C MET A 181 0.09 -18.80 8.79
N LEU A 182 -0.87 -18.96 9.70
CA LEU A 182 -1.91 -19.99 9.56
C LEU A 182 -2.92 -19.65 8.46
N PRO A 183 -3.45 -18.41 8.36
CA PRO A 183 -4.31 -18.07 7.23
C PRO A 183 -3.60 -18.11 5.87
N PHE A 184 -2.28 -17.81 5.81
CA PHE A 184 -1.50 -17.97 4.58
C PHE A 184 -1.34 -19.45 4.19
N GLU A 185 -1.07 -20.33 5.17
CA GLU A 185 -1.04 -21.79 4.94
C GLU A 185 -2.40 -22.32 4.46
N GLN A 186 -3.50 -21.79 5.00
CA GLN A 186 -4.84 -22.13 4.55
C GLN A 186 -5.08 -21.69 3.09
N ASP A 187 -4.73 -20.44 2.74
CA ASP A 187 -4.83 -19.97 1.35
C ASP A 187 -3.95 -20.82 0.40
N LEU A 188 -2.79 -21.30 0.86
CA LEU A 188 -1.93 -22.22 0.09
C LEU A 188 -2.56 -23.62 -0.06
N ASP A 189 -3.18 -24.14 0.99
CA ASP A 189 -3.84 -25.46 0.99
C ASP A 189 -5.12 -25.49 0.15
N ASP A 190 -5.78 -24.34 0.01
CA ASP A 190 -7.01 -24.13 -0.77
C ASP A 190 -6.74 -23.74 -2.23
N ALA A 191 -5.48 -23.51 -2.60
CA ALA A 191 -5.09 -23.12 -3.96
C ALA A 191 -5.51 -24.17 -4.99
N ALA A 192 -6.05 -23.70 -6.12
CA ALA A 192 -6.64 -24.56 -7.15
C ALA A 192 -5.96 -24.44 -8.52
N ARG A 193 -5.20 -23.38 -8.78
CA ARG A 193 -4.64 -23.06 -10.10
C ARG A 193 -3.17 -22.69 -10.02
N SER A 194 -2.83 -21.65 -9.26
CA SER A 194 -1.48 -21.11 -9.26
C SER A 194 -1.10 -20.43 -7.95
N VAL A 195 0.18 -20.51 -7.61
CA VAL A 195 0.75 -19.83 -6.45
C VAL A 195 2.10 -19.22 -6.85
N VAL A 196 2.23 -17.91 -6.66
CA VAL A 196 3.51 -17.20 -6.76
C VAL A 196 3.90 -16.71 -5.37
N ILE A 197 5.11 -17.07 -4.89
CA ILE A 197 5.65 -16.58 -3.61
C ILE A 197 6.94 -15.82 -3.88
N VAL A 198 6.98 -14.54 -3.54
CA VAL A 198 8.17 -13.70 -3.60
C VAL A 198 8.61 -13.36 -2.19
N SER A 199 9.69 -13.99 -1.73
CA SER A 199 10.22 -13.87 -0.37
C SER A 199 11.73 -13.77 -0.38
N PRO A 200 12.31 -12.59 -0.07
CA PRO A 200 13.76 -12.36 -0.09
C PRO A 200 14.54 -13.24 0.88
N TYR A 201 13.93 -13.60 2.00
CA TYR A 201 14.55 -14.41 3.03
C TYR A 201 13.75 -15.69 3.26
N LEU A 202 14.45 -16.74 3.66
CA LEU A 202 13.86 -18.02 4.00
C LEU A 202 14.53 -18.63 5.23
N GLN A 203 13.84 -19.55 5.88
CA GLN A 203 14.38 -20.34 6.98
C GLN A 203 14.05 -21.81 6.77
N LYS A 204 15.05 -22.70 6.84
CA LYS A 204 14.90 -24.15 6.62
C LYS A 204 13.74 -24.75 7.42
N GLY A 205 13.62 -24.40 8.70
CA GLY A 205 12.54 -24.88 9.56
C GLY A 205 11.14 -24.42 9.13
N ARG A 206 11.01 -23.25 8.50
CA ARG A 206 9.75 -22.79 7.91
C ARG A 206 9.42 -23.56 6.65
N ILE A 207 10.41 -23.76 5.78
CA ILE A 207 10.24 -24.56 4.55
C ILE A 207 9.73 -25.96 4.89
N VAL A 208 10.34 -26.63 5.87
CA VAL A 208 9.90 -27.97 6.33
C VAL A 208 8.42 -27.99 6.73
N LYS A 209 7.90 -26.91 7.34
CA LYS A 209 6.48 -26.80 7.67
C LYS A 209 5.57 -26.59 6.46
N LEU A 210 6.05 -25.90 5.43
CA LEU A 210 5.30 -25.63 4.19
C LEU A 210 5.34 -26.80 3.20
N LEU A 211 6.32 -27.71 3.32
CA LEU A 211 6.49 -28.84 2.40
C LEU A 211 5.20 -29.67 2.19
N PRO A 212 4.42 -30.04 3.22
CA PRO A 212 3.19 -30.81 3.02
C PRO A 212 2.17 -30.08 2.14
N SER A 213 1.97 -28.78 2.37
CA SER A 213 1.06 -27.94 1.58
C SER A 213 1.54 -27.79 0.13
N LEU A 214 2.84 -27.53 -0.06
CA LEU A 214 3.44 -27.44 -1.41
C LEU A 214 3.30 -28.75 -2.19
N GLN A 215 3.61 -29.88 -1.55
CA GLN A 215 3.47 -31.20 -2.17
C GLN A 215 2.02 -31.52 -2.53
N LYS A 216 1.08 -31.24 -1.63
CA LYS A 216 -0.36 -31.42 -1.87
C LYS A 216 -0.84 -30.59 -3.05
N ALA A 217 -0.47 -29.32 -3.10
CA ALA A 217 -0.87 -28.40 -4.17
C ALA A 217 -0.29 -28.83 -5.52
N VAL A 218 1.01 -29.14 -5.61
CA VAL A 218 1.61 -29.67 -6.85
C VAL A 218 0.97 -30.98 -7.29
N ALA A 219 0.72 -31.91 -6.36
CA ALA A 219 0.04 -33.18 -6.67
C ALA A 219 -1.40 -32.98 -7.17
N SER A 220 -2.02 -31.85 -6.82
CA SER A 220 -3.35 -31.45 -7.29
C SER A 220 -3.33 -30.67 -8.61
N GLY A 221 -2.14 -30.48 -9.21
CA GLY A 221 -1.95 -29.77 -10.47
C GLY A 221 -1.81 -28.25 -10.35
N VAL A 222 -1.61 -27.72 -9.14
CA VAL A 222 -1.37 -26.28 -8.92
C VAL A 222 0.05 -25.93 -9.39
N GLU A 223 0.16 -24.90 -10.21
CA GLU A 223 1.46 -24.36 -10.64
C GLU A 223 2.06 -23.48 -9.55
N ILE A 224 3.25 -23.81 -9.07
CA ILE A 224 3.89 -23.04 -8.00
C ILE A 224 5.24 -22.49 -8.45
N ALA A 225 5.38 -21.16 -8.39
CA ALA A 225 6.62 -20.45 -8.63
C ALA A 225 7.08 -19.70 -7.36
N ILE A 226 8.34 -19.87 -6.98
CA ILE A 226 8.92 -19.24 -5.80
C ILE A 226 10.13 -18.42 -6.21
N HIS A 227 10.14 -17.13 -5.85
CA HIS A 227 11.26 -16.21 -6.05
C HIS A 227 11.91 -15.91 -4.70
N THR A 228 13.19 -16.22 -4.55
CA THR A 228 13.96 -15.97 -3.33
C THR A 228 15.36 -15.46 -3.65
N ARG A 229 16.08 -14.90 -2.67
CA ARG A 229 17.49 -14.55 -2.86
C ARG A 229 18.37 -15.80 -2.96
N THR A 230 19.46 -15.66 -3.72
CA THR A 230 20.55 -16.64 -3.77
C THR A 230 21.24 -16.78 -2.40
N ALA A 231 21.78 -17.96 -2.13
CA ALA A 231 22.57 -18.22 -0.92
C ALA A 231 23.81 -17.33 -0.81
N GLU A 232 24.39 -16.92 -1.95
CA GLU A 232 25.58 -16.06 -2.03
C GLU A 232 25.39 -14.68 -1.38
N SER A 233 24.15 -14.21 -1.25
CA SER A 233 23.83 -12.90 -0.69
C SER A 233 23.92 -12.82 0.85
N GLY A 234 24.19 -13.94 1.54
CA GLY A 234 24.23 -14.04 3.01
C GLY A 234 25.60 -14.39 3.60
N LYS A 235 25.70 -14.38 4.94
CA LYS A 235 26.90 -14.87 5.68
C LYS A 235 27.14 -16.35 5.36
N LEU A 236 28.41 -16.74 5.17
CA LEU A 236 28.87 -18.11 4.85
C LEU A 236 28.16 -19.21 5.68
N ALA A 237 28.02 -19.01 7.00
CA ALA A 237 27.38 -19.98 7.90
C ALA A 237 25.88 -20.25 7.63
N ASN A 238 25.20 -19.35 6.91
CA ASN A 238 23.79 -19.53 6.55
C ASN A 238 23.60 -20.03 5.11
N GLN A 239 24.65 -20.09 4.29
CA GLN A 239 24.52 -20.40 2.86
C GLN A 239 24.10 -21.86 2.64
N GLU A 240 24.68 -22.79 3.38
CA GLU A 240 24.35 -24.23 3.30
C GLU A 240 22.87 -24.48 3.62
N SER A 241 22.40 -23.94 4.75
CA SER A 241 20.99 -24.05 5.18
C SER A 241 20.02 -23.45 4.15
N VAL A 242 20.41 -22.36 3.48
CA VAL A 242 19.62 -21.75 2.42
C VAL A 242 19.59 -22.62 1.15
N CYS A 243 20.74 -23.16 0.73
CA CYS A 243 20.82 -24.08 -0.41
C CYS A 243 19.96 -25.33 -0.16
N GLU A 244 20.08 -25.96 1.00
CA GLU A 244 19.26 -27.11 1.38
C GLU A 244 17.76 -26.78 1.35
N ALA A 245 17.37 -25.61 1.84
CA ALA A 245 15.99 -25.17 1.83
C ALA A 245 15.45 -24.97 0.40
N ILE A 246 16.27 -24.40 -0.50
CA ILE A 246 15.92 -24.24 -1.92
C ILE A 246 15.75 -25.61 -2.60
N GLU A 247 16.68 -26.53 -2.37
CA GLU A 247 16.61 -27.88 -2.95
C GLU A 247 15.40 -28.67 -2.43
N MET A 248 15.07 -28.56 -1.14
CA MET A 248 13.86 -29.18 -0.59
C MET A 248 12.59 -28.69 -1.29
N MET A 249 12.49 -27.39 -1.60
CA MET A 249 11.34 -26.87 -2.37
C MET A 249 11.35 -27.43 -3.79
N ARG A 250 12.47 -27.38 -4.51
CA ARG A 250 12.58 -27.92 -5.88
C ARG A 250 12.18 -29.39 -5.98
N GLN A 251 12.52 -30.21 -4.98
CA GLN A 251 12.15 -31.62 -4.91
C GLN A 251 10.63 -31.85 -4.79
N THR A 252 9.84 -30.85 -4.41
CA THR A 252 8.37 -30.94 -4.40
C THR A 252 7.73 -30.76 -5.79
N GLY A 253 8.52 -30.36 -6.80
CA GLY A 253 8.02 -29.99 -8.13
C GLY A 253 7.71 -28.50 -8.30
N THR A 254 7.92 -27.68 -7.25
CA THR A 254 7.80 -26.22 -7.36
C THR A 254 8.95 -25.64 -8.20
N VAL A 255 8.64 -24.65 -9.05
CA VAL A 255 9.67 -23.88 -9.76
C VAL A 255 10.27 -22.87 -8.78
N VAL A 256 11.60 -22.86 -8.63
CA VAL A 256 12.28 -21.94 -7.71
C VAL A 256 13.33 -21.11 -8.45
N HIS A 257 13.05 -19.81 -8.56
CA HIS A 257 13.90 -18.78 -9.15
C HIS A 257 14.72 -18.09 -8.05
N THR A 258 16.03 -18.01 -8.25
CA THR A 258 16.94 -17.37 -7.31
C THR A 258 17.50 -16.07 -7.88
N HIS A 259 17.53 -15.03 -7.05
CA HIS A 259 17.88 -13.67 -7.45
C HIS A 259 19.06 -13.13 -6.63
N LYS A 260 19.96 -12.37 -7.24
CA LYS A 260 21.03 -11.67 -6.49
C LYS A 260 20.45 -10.55 -5.63
N GLU A 261 19.54 -9.77 -6.20
CA GLU A 261 18.81 -8.73 -5.52
C GLU A 261 17.31 -9.00 -5.59
N LEU A 262 16.66 -9.06 -4.43
CA LEU A 262 15.21 -9.19 -4.32
C LEU A 262 14.76 -8.45 -3.07
N ASN A 263 13.84 -7.50 -3.20
CA ASN A 263 13.41 -6.65 -2.09
C ASN A 263 11.91 -6.75 -1.81
N GLN A 264 11.14 -7.08 -2.84
CA GLN A 264 9.69 -7.23 -2.79
C GLN A 264 9.30 -8.43 -1.93
N ARG A 265 8.13 -8.34 -1.29
CA ARG A 265 7.54 -9.37 -0.43
C ARG A 265 6.06 -9.46 -0.72
N TYR A 266 5.68 -10.46 -1.50
CA TYR A 266 4.29 -10.74 -1.78
C TYR A 266 4.07 -12.20 -2.10
N ALA A 267 2.82 -12.63 -2.03
CA ALA A 267 2.37 -13.87 -2.63
C ALA A 267 1.04 -13.64 -3.34
N VAL A 268 0.83 -14.35 -4.44
CA VAL A 268 -0.42 -14.35 -5.19
C VAL A 268 -0.91 -15.79 -5.29
N VAL A 269 -2.15 -16.04 -4.88
CA VAL A 269 -2.82 -17.33 -4.99
C VAL A 269 -4.01 -17.21 -5.94
N ASP A 270 -4.09 -18.14 -6.89
CA ASP A 270 -5.14 -18.26 -7.90
C ASP A 270 -5.48 -16.95 -8.61
N GLU A 271 -4.43 -16.20 -8.96
CA GLU A 271 -4.50 -14.93 -9.71
C GLU A 271 -5.46 -13.90 -9.07
N SER A 272 -5.76 -14.01 -7.78
CA SER A 272 -6.79 -13.18 -7.15
C SER A 272 -6.56 -12.89 -5.68
N VAL A 273 -6.05 -13.83 -4.89
CA VAL A 273 -5.73 -13.57 -3.47
C VAL A 273 -4.31 -13.06 -3.39
N VAL A 274 -4.15 -11.85 -2.85
CA VAL A 274 -2.86 -11.18 -2.72
C VAL A 274 -2.50 -11.07 -1.25
N TRP A 275 -1.27 -11.45 -0.95
CA TRP A 275 -0.57 -11.19 0.30
C TRP A 275 0.56 -10.21 0.01
N TYR A 276 0.56 -9.04 0.62
CA TYR A 276 1.59 -8.01 0.34
C TYR A 276 1.97 -7.25 1.61
N GLY A 277 3.28 -7.09 1.86
CA GLY A 277 3.75 -6.30 3.00
C GLY A 277 5.17 -6.63 3.43
N GLY A 278 5.44 -6.51 4.73
CA GLY A 278 6.76 -6.68 5.33
C GLY A 278 7.14 -8.12 5.70
N VAL A 279 6.28 -9.11 5.42
CA VAL A 279 6.48 -10.51 5.85
C VAL A 279 7.27 -11.31 4.81
N ASP A 280 8.26 -12.08 5.28
CA ASP A 280 8.97 -13.06 4.47
C ASP A 280 8.24 -14.42 4.59
N PHE A 281 7.41 -14.78 3.62
CA PHE A 281 6.52 -15.96 3.69
C PHE A 281 7.28 -17.30 3.82
N LEU A 282 8.54 -17.34 3.37
CA LEU A 282 9.42 -18.51 3.48
C LEU A 282 10.23 -18.55 4.80
N ALA A 283 10.04 -17.58 5.68
CA ALA A 283 10.62 -17.53 7.02
C ALA A 283 9.53 -17.51 8.11
N PHE A 284 9.92 -17.71 9.38
CA PHE A 284 8.99 -17.52 10.47
C PHE A 284 8.61 -16.05 10.62
N GLY A 285 7.31 -15.82 10.80
CA GLY A 285 6.74 -14.51 11.03
C GLY A 285 7.38 -13.75 12.19
N ARG A 286 7.43 -12.43 12.07
CA ARG A 286 7.85 -11.54 13.14
C ARG A 286 6.71 -10.60 13.53
N LYS A 287 6.55 -10.37 14.84
CA LYS A 287 5.47 -9.52 15.37
C LYS A 287 5.55 -8.05 14.93
N ASP A 288 6.74 -7.59 14.55
CA ASP A 288 6.98 -6.20 14.14
C ASP A 288 6.78 -5.96 12.63
N THR A 289 6.42 -7.00 11.88
CA THR A 289 6.08 -6.95 10.45
C THR A 289 4.59 -7.11 10.23
N ASP A 290 4.05 -6.41 9.23
CA ASP A 290 2.63 -6.46 8.86
C ASP A 290 2.48 -6.91 7.41
N VAL A 291 1.37 -7.56 7.10
CA VAL A 291 1.01 -8.02 5.75
C VAL A 291 -0.48 -7.83 5.52
N LEU A 292 -0.82 -7.32 4.34
CA LEU A 292 -2.19 -7.17 3.87
C LEU A 292 -2.57 -8.41 3.07
N ARG A 293 -3.71 -9.00 3.41
CA ARG A 293 -4.37 -10.04 2.65
C ARG A 293 -5.64 -9.51 2.05
N PHE A 294 -5.82 -9.64 0.75
CA PHE A 294 -7.03 -9.20 0.06
C PHE A 294 -7.29 -10.04 -1.19
N LYS A 295 -8.50 -9.95 -1.73
CA LYS A 295 -8.87 -10.61 -2.98
C LYS A 295 -9.20 -9.56 -4.03
N ASN A 296 -8.35 -9.41 -5.04
CA ASN A 296 -8.55 -8.50 -6.16
C ASN A 296 -7.74 -9.00 -7.38
N PRO A 297 -8.40 -9.52 -8.44
CA PRO A 297 -7.73 -10.06 -9.62
C PRO A 297 -6.90 -9.02 -10.40
N ASP A 298 -7.35 -7.77 -10.49
CA ASP A 298 -6.66 -6.74 -11.24
C ASP A 298 -5.31 -6.40 -10.59
N ILE A 299 -5.31 -6.19 -9.27
CA ILE A 299 -4.09 -5.94 -8.50
C ILE A 299 -3.20 -7.18 -8.44
N ALA A 300 -3.78 -8.39 -8.36
CA ALA A 300 -3.02 -9.62 -8.46
C ALA A 300 -2.23 -9.70 -9.78
N GLY A 301 -2.86 -9.31 -10.89
CA GLY A 301 -2.21 -9.19 -12.20
C GLY A 301 -1.02 -8.23 -12.20
N GLU A 302 -1.13 -7.07 -11.54
CA GLU A 302 0.00 -6.15 -11.38
C GLU A 302 1.17 -6.80 -10.64
N PHE A 303 0.91 -7.49 -9.51
CA PHE A 303 1.95 -8.20 -8.77
C PHE A 303 2.60 -9.32 -9.58
N LEU A 304 1.82 -10.11 -10.32
CA LEU A 304 2.35 -11.17 -11.19
C LEU A 304 3.25 -10.60 -12.30
N SER A 305 2.94 -9.41 -12.81
CA SER A 305 3.79 -8.75 -13.80
C SER A 305 5.16 -8.38 -13.20
N LEU A 306 5.26 -8.06 -11.91
CA LEU A 306 6.53 -7.69 -11.26
C LEU A 306 7.53 -8.85 -11.25
N SER A 307 7.09 -10.07 -10.94
CA SER A 307 7.96 -11.25 -10.97
C SER A 307 8.40 -11.60 -12.39
N GLY A 308 7.52 -11.40 -13.39
CA GLY A 308 7.85 -11.58 -14.81
C GLY A 308 8.91 -10.60 -15.35
N HIS A 309 8.91 -9.35 -14.88
CA HIS A 309 9.97 -8.38 -15.21
C HIS A 309 11.33 -8.75 -14.61
N THR A 310 11.36 -9.55 -13.53
CA THR A 310 12.62 -10.05 -12.97
C THR A 310 13.27 -11.10 -13.89
N GLU A 311 12.50 -11.68 -14.82
CA GLU A 311 13.00 -12.54 -15.90
C GLU A 311 13.28 -11.78 -17.21
N SER A 312 12.76 -10.56 -17.36
CA SER A 312 12.72 -9.82 -18.64
C SER A 312 13.42 -8.47 -18.56
N GLU A 313 14.70 -8.43 -18.23
CA GLU A 313 15.58 -7.33 -18.67
C GLU A 313 16.42 -7.78 -19.86
N GLN A 314 15.86 -7.58 -21.07
CA GLN A 314 16.58 -7.11 -22.27
C GLN A 314 15.62 -7.04 -23.46
N LEU A 315 15.06 -5.85 -23.71
CA LEU A 315 14.62 -5.49 -25.05
C LEU A 315 15.86 -5.13 -25.86
N VAL A 316 16.43 -6.12 -26.56
CA VAL A 316 17.43 -5.87 -27.61
C VAL A 316 16.66 -5.43 -28.85
N MET A 317 16.74 -4.15 -29.19
CA MET A 317 16.38 -3.66 -30.51
C MET A 317 17.58 -3.86 -31.42
N GLU A 318 17.46 -4.74 -32.42
CA GLU A 318 18.44 -4.86 -33.49
C GLU A 318 18.13 -3.85 -34.60
N ASP A 319 19.19 -3.26 -35.17
CA ASP A 319 19.08 -2.40 -36.34
C ASP A 319 18.73 -3.26 -37.56
N VAL A 320 17.57 -3.02 -38.17
CA VAL A 320 17.19 -3.64 -39.45
C VAL A 320 17.64 -2.70 -40.57
N SER A 321 18.95 -2.50 -40.67
CA SER A 321 19.59 -1.80 -41.78
C SER A 321 20.69 -2.68 -42.34
N MET A 322 20.50 -3.12 -43.60
CA MET A 322 21.51 -3.79 -44.43
C MET A 322 22.73 -2.90 -44.69
#